data_AF-A0A969RSI6-F1
#
_entry.id   AF-A0A969RSI6-F1
#
_cell.length_a   1.000
_cell.length_b   1.000
_cell.length_c   1.000
_cell.angle_alpha   90.00
_cell.angle_beta   90.00
_cell.angle_gamma   90.00
#
_symmetry.space_group_name_H-M   'P 1'
#
loop_
_entity.id
_entity.type
_entity.pdbx_description
1 polymer ?
#
loop_
_entity_poly.entity_id
_entity_poly.type
_entity_poly.pdbx_seq_one_letter_code
_entity_poly.pdbx_strand_id
1 'polypeptide(L)' 'MSYYQLGSSLRDDHPSYVERQADRDLYEGIQQGKFCYVLNSRQMGKSSLRVQW' A
#
# COMPACT_ATOMS: atom_id res chain seq x y z
N MET A 1 -6.00 -19.48 -11.72
CA MET A 1 -6.11 -18.01 -11.78
C MET A 1 -7.23 -17.58 -10.85
N SER A 2 -6.92 -17.18 -9.61
CA SER A 2 -7.88 -16.53 -8.73
C SER A 2 -7.35 -15.12 -8.48
N TYR A 3 -7.94 -14.14 -9.15
CA TYR A 3 -7.59 -12.71 -9.04
C TYR A 3 -8.20 -12.06 -7.78
N TYR A 4 -8.88 -12.85 -6.94
CA TYR A 4 -9.66 -12.35 -5.83
C TYR A 4 -9.21 -13.01 -4.53
N GLN A 5 -8.47 -12.24 -3.73
CA GLN A 5 -8.08 -12.63 -2.37
C GLN A 5 -8.83 -11.78 -1.36
N LEU A 6 -9.77 -12.41 -0.64
CA LEU A 6 -10.37 -11.84 0.56
C LEU A 6 -9.38 -11.99 1.72
N GLY A 7 -8.58 -10.96 2.00
CA GLY A 7 -7.53 -11.06 3.01
C GLY A 7 -6.76 -9.77 3.24
N SER A 8 -6.08 -9.70 4.39
CA SER A 8 -5.60 -8.48 5.04
C SER A 8 -4.43 -7.76 4.37
N SER A 9 -3.78 -8.32 3.33
CA SER A 9 -2.72 -7.67 2.55
C SER A 9 -2.52 -8.40 1.22
N LEU A 10 -2.36 -7.65 0.12
CA LEU A 10 -1.87 -8.18 -1.14
C LEU A 10 -0.38 -8.53 -0.97
N ARG A 11 0.05 -9.60 -1.65
CA ARG A 11 1.48 -9.90 -1.81
C ARG A 11 2.14 -8.82 -2.67
N ASP A 12 3.43 -8.62 -2.47
CA ASP A 12 4.28 -7.65 -3.20
C ASP A 12 4.03 -7.67 -4.72
N ASP A 13 4.13 -8.85 -5.33
CA ASP A 13 3.97 -9.04 -6.78
C ASP A 13 2.53 -9.43 -7.17
N HIS A 14 1.51 -8.98 -6.43
CA HIS A 14 0.13 -9.28 -6.81
C HIS A 14 -0.27 -8.40 -8.00
N PRO A 15 -0.68 -8.96 -9.16
CA PRO A 15 -0.96 -8.20 -10.39
C PRO A 15 -2.18 -7.27 -10.29
N SER A 16 -2.82 -7.19 -9.13
CA SER A 16 -3.97 -6.31 -8.85
C SER A 16 -3.58 -5.12 -7.97
N TYR A 17 -2.31 -5.02 -7.54
CA TYR A 17 -1.81 -3.83 -6.88
C TYR A 17 -1.62 -2.74 -7.93
N VAL A 18 -2.15 -1.56 -7.64
CA VAL A 18 -2.00 -0.36 -8.48
C VAL A 18 -1.36 0.69 -7.61
N GLU A 19 -0.19 1.16 -8.04
CA GLU A 19 0.51 2.26 -7.39
C GLU A 19 -0.36 3.52 -7.38
N ARG A 20 -0.55 4.11 -6.20
CA ARG A 20 -1.34 5.33 -6.03
C ARG A 20 -0.44 6.51 -5.74
N GLN A 21 -0.94 7.72 -5.98
CA GLN A 21 -0.20 8.95 -5.64
C GLN A 21 0.24 8.97 -4.17
N ALA A 22 -0.63 8.52 -3.26
CA ALA A 22 -0.32 8.43 -1.84
C ALA A 22 0.87 7.51 -1.50
N ASP A 23 1.20 6.53 -2.35
CA ASP A 23 2.35 5.64 -2.16
C ASP A 23 3.64 6.44 -2.39
N ARG A 24 3.67 7.29 -3.42
CA ARG A 24 4.78 8.20 -3.72
C ARG A 24 4.93 9.28 -2.66
N ASP A 25 3.82 9.90 -2.26
CA ASP A 25 3.83 10.95 -1.23
C ASP A 25 4.34 10.41 0.12
N LEU A 26 3.97 9.16 0.46
CA LEU A 26 4.48 8.47 1.65
C LEU A 26 5.98 8.22 1.53
N TYR A 27 6.46 7.77 0.37
CA TYR A 27 7.87 7.44 0.13
C TYR A 27 8.76 8.68 0.25
N GLU A 28 8.38 9.75 -0.43
CA GLU A 28 9.09 11.03 -0.36
C GLU A 28 9.07 11.62 1.06
N GLY A 29 7.93 11.52 1.76
CA GLY A 29 7.80 11.98 3.14
C GLY A 29 8.75 11.24 4.09
N ILE A 30 8.83 9.91 3.97
CA ILE A 30 9.74 9.08 4.77
C ILE A 30 11.20 9.36 4.42
N GLN A 31 11.55 9.50 3.15
CA GLN A 31 12.91 9.89 2.73
C GLN A 31 13.33 11.24 3.31
N GLN A 32 12.39 12.18 3.48
CA GLN A 32 12.64 13.48 4.11
C GLN A 32 12.69 13.42 5.65
N GLY A 33 12.58 12.22 6.26
CA GLY A 33 12.57 12.05 7.70
C GLY A 33 11.28 12.52 8.38
N LYS A 34 10.18 12.66 7.62
CA LYS A 34 8.89 13.11 8.15
C LYS A 34 8.10 11.94 8.73
N PHE A 35 7.44 12.18 9.87
CA PHE A 35 6.41 11.28 10.36
C PHE A 35 5.20 11.33 9.43
N CYS A 36 4.87 10.18 8.84
CA CYS A 36 3.77 10.06 7.89
C CYS A 36 2.66 9.16 8.44
N TYR A 37 1.41 9.59 8.28
CA TYR A 37 0.23 8.87 8.76
C TYR A 37 -0.51 8.22 7.59
N VAL A 38 -0.78 6.92 7.70
CA VAL A 38 -1.54 6.17 6.69
C VAL A 38 -2.97 5.96 7.19
N LEU A 39 -3.84 6.92 6.91
CA LEU A 39 -5.24 6.95 7.38
C LEU A 39 -6.19 6.75 6.21
N ASN A 40 -6.89 5.62 6.16
CA ASN A 40 -7.89 5.33 5.14
C ASN A 40 -8.88 4.26 5.67
N SER A 41 -10.06 4.10 5.08
CA SER A 41 -11.14 3.17 5.49
C SER A 41 -10.77 1.69 5.42
N ARG A 42 -11.34 0.81 6.25
CA ARG A 42 -10.98 -0.63 6.32
C ARG A 42 -10.92 -1.29 4.93
N GLN A 43 -10.00 -2.24 4.75
CA GLN A 43 -9.86 -3.06 3.53
C GLN A 43 -9.47 -2.33 2.22
N MET A 44 -9.00 -1.08 2.26
CA MET A 44 -8.49 -0.37 1.05
C MET A 44 -7.00 -0.60 0.75
N GLY A 45 -6.39 -1.70 1.21
CA GLY A 45 -5.00 -2.03 0.86
C GLY A 45 -3.90 -1.26 1.61
N LYS A 46 -4.21 -0.54 2.70
CA LYS A 46 -3.21 0.14 3.57
C LYS A 46 -2.10 -0.77 4.07
N SER A 47 -2.42 -2.01 4.37
CA SER A 47 -1.45 -2.99 4.84
C SER A 47 -0.56 -3.50 3.70
N SER A 48 -1.05 -3.43 2.45
CA SER A 48 -0.30 -3.86 1.25
C SER A 48 0.79 -2.86 0.89
N LEU A 49 0.58 -1.57 1.19
CA LEU A 49 1.58 -0.50 1.11
C LEU A 49 2.90 -0.84 1.81
N ARG A 50 2.87 -1.59 2.91
CA ARG A 50 4.08 -2.03 3.64
C ARG A 50 4.92 -3.03 2.86
N VAL A 51 4.31 -3.78 1.94
CA VAL A 51 4.96 -4.89 1.24
C VAL A 51 5.59 -4.45 -0.08
N GLN A 52 5.28 -3.23 -0.55
CA GLN A 52 5.75 -2.68 -1.83
C GLN A 52 7.14 -2.04 -1.78
N TRP A 53 7.77 -1.92 -0.60
CA TRP A 53 9.02 -1.20 -0.38
C TRP A 53 10.08 -2.07 0.31
#